data_AF-A0A1U9P8K3-F1
#
_entry.id   AF-A0A1U9P8K3-F1
#
_cell.length_a   1.000
_cell.length_b   1.000
_cell.length_c   1.000
_cell.angle_alpha   90.00
_cell.angle_beta   90.00
_cell.angle_gamma   90.00
#
_symmetry.space_group_name_H-M   'P 1'
#
loop_
_entity.id
_entity.type
_entity.pdbx_description
1 polymer ?
#
loop_
_entity_poly.entity_id
_entity_poly.type
_entity_poly.pdbx_seq_one_letter_code
_entity_poly.pdbx_strand_id
1 'polypeptide(L)'
;MPWGAVYAGGVQLGAYALERTAPADRERLLRDCSTNVDNLAAGRWETLLSSALVVEEPMPLPYALLLVAVLGYAEYAYGAWWTAAVFLFGHASATLLVYGGLHRTTDSATRRALDVGTSYGFNAVLGTLTSTLPRGPVRTAARIGLLALAAAPVLKRGRTFTDAGHLAALGIGVGVSLALDCLPGTKHRKIT
;
A
#
# COMPACT_ATOMS: atom_id res chain seq x y z
N MET A 1 6.46 16.32 -13.89
CA MET A 1 6.89 14.96 -13.52
C MET A 1 5.70 14.25 -12.88
N PRO A 2 5.39 13.00 -13.26
CA PRO A 2 4.31 12.25 -12.62
C PRO A 2 4.63 12.03 -11.14
N TRP A 3 3.64 12.20 -10.27
CA TRP A 3 3.82 12.22 -8.81
C TRP A 3 4.39 10.89 -8.32
N GLY A 4 3.89 9.78 -8.85
CA GLY A 4 4.25 8.41 -8.48
C GLY A 4 5.70 8.07 -8.83
N ALA A 5 6.24 8.67 -9.89
CA ALA A 5 7.67 8.52 -10.19
C ALA A 5 8.54 9.32 -9.22
N VAL A 6 8.12 10.53 -8.85
CA VAL A 6 8.83 11.34 -7.83
C VAL A 6 8.78 10.65 -6.48
N TYR A 7 7.61 10.13 -6.10
CA TYR A 7 7.41 9.36 -4.88
C TYR A 7 8.28 8.09 -4.86
N ALA A 8 8.16 7.23 -5.87
CA ALA A 8 8.91 5.98 -5.92
C ALA A 8 10.42 6.23 -5.97
N GLY A 9 10.86 7.23 -6.74
CA GLY A 9 12.25 7.66 -6.79
C GLY A 9 12.75 8.20 -5.44
N GLY A 10 11.96 9.03 -4.77
CA GLY A 10 12.28 9.55 -3.44
C GLY A 10 12.42 8.45 -2.39
N VAL A 11 11.48 7.51 -2.34
CA VAL A 11 11.54 6.34 -1.46
C VAL A 11 12.77 5.49 -1.77
N GLN A 12 13.05 5.22 -3.04
CA GLN A 12 14.21 4.42 -3.46
C GLN A 12 15.53 5.10 -3.08
N LEU A 13 15.65 6.41 -3.31
CA LEU A 13 16.83 7.19 -2.92
C LEU A 13 17.00 7.23 -1.41
N GLY A 14 15.91 7.37 -0.65
CA GLY A 14 15.91 7.28 0.80
C GLY A 14 16.42 5.92 1.28
N ALA A 15 15.98 4.83 0.66
CA ALA A 15 16.44 3.48 0.96
C ALA A 15 17.96 3.33 0.75
N TYR A 16 18.48 3.78 -0.40
CA TYR A 16 19.92 3.76 -0.68
C TYR A 16 20.73 4.67 0.26
N ALA A 17 20.16 5.80 0.69
CA ALA A 17 20.81 6.66 1.68
C ALA A 17 20.89 5.96 3.05
N LEU A 18 19.83 5.28 3.48
CA LEU A 18 19.80 4.51 4.73
C LEU A 18 20.80 3.35 4.72
N GLU A 19 21.01 2.68 3.59
CA GLU A 19 22.04 1.64 3.47
C GLU A 19 23.46 2.16 3.75
N ARG A 20 23.71 3.46 3.60
CA ARG A 20 25.01 4.07 3.89
C ARG A 20 25.17 4.53 5.34
N THR A 21 24.14 4.39 6.17
CA THR A 21 24.19 4.74 7.60
C THR A 21 24.61 3.54 8.44
N ALA A 22 25.01 3.77 9.69
CA ALA A 22 25.33 2.67 10.60
C ALA A 22 24.08 1.80 10.82
N PRO A 23 24.20 0.46 10.93
CA PRO A 23 23.04 -0.43 11.08
C PRO A 23 22.11 -0.06 12.23
N ALA A 24 22.67 0.42 13.35
CA ALA A 24 21.91 0.87 14.51
C ALA A 24 21.07 2.13 14.21
N ASP A 25 21.60 3.07 13.42
CA ASP A 25 20.89 4.30 13.05
C ASP A 25 19.78 4.00 12.05
N ARG A 26 20.05 3.13 11.06
CA ARG A 26 19.03 2.63 10.12
C ARG A 26 17.89 1.95 10.87
N GLU A 27 18.19 1.02 11.76
CA GLU A 27 17.18 0.31 12.53
C GLU A 27 16.35 1.26 13.41
N ARG A 28 17.01 2.24 14.05
CA ARG A 28 16.33 3.25 14.86
C ARG A 28 15.36 4.07 14.03
N LEU A 29 15.79 4.57 12.87
CA LEU A 29 14.94 5.35 11.98
C LEU A 29 13.75 4.52 11.45
N LEU A 30 14.00 3.28 11.04
CA LEU A 30 12.93 2.37 10.58
C LEU A 30 11.90 2.13 11.69
N ARG A 31 12.35 1.89 12.92
CA ARG A 31 11.46 1.72 14.09
C ARG A 31 10.69 2.99 14.41
N ASP A 32 11.30 4.16 14.29
CA ASP A 32 10.64 5.44 14.56
C ASP A 32 9.54 5.72 13.52
N CYS A 33 9.76 5.38 12.26
CA CYS A 33 8.80 5.55 11.17
C CYS A 33 7.74 4.44 11.05
N SER A 34 7.92 3.31 11.74
CA SER A 34 7.09 2.11 11.54
C SER A 34 5.67 2.23 12.11
N THR A 35 4.71 1.60 11.44
CA THR A 35 3.34 1.42 11.93
C THR A 35 3.16 0.17 12.80
N ASN A 36 4.21 -0.25 13.52
CA ASN A 36 4.13 -1.35 14.46
C ASN A 36 3.13 -1.08 15.61
N VAL A 37 2.73 -2.15 16.31
CA VAL A 37 1.69 -2.08 17.33
C VAL A 37 2.09 -1.19 18.50
N ASP A 38 3.36 -1.23 18.92
CA ASP A 38 3.83 -0.41 20.03
C ASP A 38 3.79 1.08 19.71
N ASN A 39 4.12 1.47 18.47
CA ASN A 39 4.10 2.85 18.02
C ASN A 39 2.68 3.42 17.98
N LEU A 40 1.76 2.69 17.35
CA LEU A 40 0.37 3.10 17.24
C LEU A 40 -0.33 3.09 18.61
N ALA A 41 -0.02 2.12 19.48
CA ALA A 41 -0.51 2.11 20.87
C ALA A 41 0.03 3.27 21.71
N ALA A 42 1.23 3.76 21.41
CA ALA A 42 1.80 4.96 22.03
C ALA A 42 1.25 6.27 21.43
N GLY A 43 0.29 6.21 20.49
CA GLY A 43 -0.34 7.39 19.89
C GLY A 43 0.46 8.05 18.77
N ARG A 44 1.47 7.36 18.22
CA ARG A 44 2.31 7.86 17.13
C ARG A 44 1.63 7.75 15.77
N TRP A 45 0.50 8.43 15.59
CA TRP A 45 -0.32 8.33 14.39
C TRP A 45 0.33 8.92 13.14
N GLU A 46 1.33 9.77 13.29
CA GLU A 46 2.18 10.28 12.21
C GLU A 46 2.87 9.14 11.44
N THR A 47 3.08 7.99 12.08
CA THR A 47 3.68 6.83 11.42
C THR A 47 2.83 6.29 10.29
N LEU A 48 1.51 6.55 10.30
CA LEU A 48 0.61 6.20 9.18
C LEU A 48 1.06 6.87 7.87
N LEU A 49 1.69 8.05 7.95
CA LEU A 49 2.23 8.73 6.78
C LEU A 49 3.71 8.38 6.56
N SER A 50 4.53 8.46 7.62
CA SER A 50 5.99 8.26 7.47
C SER A 50 6.34 6.84 7.05
N SER A 51 5.56 5.84 7.47
CA SER A 51 5.83 4.44 7.11
C SER A 51 5.68 4.19 5.61
N ALA A 52 4.85 4.97 4.90
CA ALA A 52 4.75 4.88 3.45
C ALA A 52 6.01 5.43 2.74
N LEU A 53 6.72 6.36 3.37
CA LEU A 53 7.86 7.07 2.76
C LEU A 53 9.20 6.35 2.94
N VAL A 54 9.23 5.29 3.76
CA VAL A 54 10.45 4.56 4.11
C VAL A 54 10.24 3.09 3.79
N VAL A 55 11.27 2.45 3.24
CA VAL A 55 11.31 0.99 3.02
C VAL A 55 12.49 0.43 3.80
N GLU A 56 12.35 -0.81 4.27
CA GLU A 56 13.40 -1.48 5.03
C GLU A 56 14.67 -1.63 4.18
N GLU A 57 14.51 -2.07 2.94
CA GLU A 57 15.58 -2.28 1.96
C GLU A 57 15.23 -1.60 0.63
N PRO A 58 16.21 -1.25 -0.22
CA PRO A 58 15.94 -0.75 -1.56
C PRO A 58 15.04 -1.71 -2.32
N MET A 59 14.02 -1.16 -2.97
CA MET A 59 13.06 -1.99 -3.69
C MET A 59 13.77 -2.72 -4.83
N PRO A 60 13.49 -4.02 -5.03
CA PRO A 60 13.91 -4.72 -6.24
C PRO A 60 13.40 -3.98 -7.48
N LEU A 61 14.23 -3.88 -8.52
CA LEU A 61 13.89 -3.14 -9.74
C LEU A 61 12.52 -3.52 -10.33
N PRO A 62 12.12 -4.81 -10.41
CA PRO A 62 10.79 -5.17 -10.90
C PRO A 62 9.64 -4.57 -10.09
N TYR A 63 9.77 -4.53 -8.75
CA TYR A 63 8.75 -3.95 -7.87
C TYR A 63 8.72 -2.42 -8.01
N ALA A 64 9.88 -1.76 -8.06
CA ALA A 64 9.96 -0.32 -8.27
C ALA A 64 9.32 0.12 -9.60
N LEU A 65 9.60 -0.61 -10.69
CA LEU A 65 8.98 -0.36 -12.00
C LEU A 65 7.46 -0.61 -11.97
N LEU A 66 7.02 -1.68 -11.31
CA LEU A 66 5.61 -2.00 -11.17
C LEU A 66 4.87 -0.93 -10.35
N LEU A 67 5.48 -0.45 -9.27
CA LEU A 67 4.97 0.66 -8.45
C LEU A 67 4.78 1.91 -9.30
N VAL A 68 5.80 2.32 -10.07
CA VAL A 68 5.72 3.46 -10.98
C VAL A 68 4.63 3.25 -12.03
N ALA A 69 4.52 2.05 -12.61
CA ALA A 69 3.51 1.75 -13.62
C ALA A 69 2.08 1.83 -13.05
N VAL A 70 1.84 1.26 -11.87
CA VAL A 70 0.52 1.28 -11.21
C VAL A 70 0.14 2.68 -10.81
N LEU A 71 1.03 3.41 -10.13
CA LEU A 71 0.76 4.80 -9.74
C LEU A 71 0.58 5.69 -10.98
N GLY A 72 1.50 5.60 -11.94
CA GLY A 72 1.45 6.39 -13.17
C GLY A 72 0.18 6.14 -13.99
N TYR A 73 -0.28 4.89 -14.09
CA TYR A 73 -1.54 4.58 -14.78
C TYR A 73 -2.76 5.10 -14.01
N ALA A 74 -2.75 5.03 -12.67
CA ALA A 74 -3.81 5.63 -11.87
C ALA A 74 -3.84 7.16 -12.01
N GLU A 75 -2.68 7.82 -12.05
CA GLU A 75 -2.59 9.25 -12.34
C GLU A 75 -3.13 9.61 -13.71
N TYR A 76 -2.81 8.79 -14.72
CA TYR A 76 -3.34 8.97 -16.06
C TYR A 76 -4.87 8.82 -16.09
N ALA A 77 -5.43 7.84 -15.36
CA ALA A 77 -6.85 7.55 -15.38
C ALA A 77 -7.69 8.51 -14.52
N TYR A 78 -7.17 8.96 -13.37
CA TYR A 78 -7.94 9.69 -12.34
C TYR A 78 -7.28 10.98 -11.83
N GLY A 79 -6.03 11.24 -12.20
CA GLY A 79 -5.25 12.41 -11.76
C GLY A 79 -4.40 12.17 -10.52
N ALA A 80 -3.34 12.97 -10.37
CA ALA A 80 -2.32 12.82 -9.32
C ALA A 80 -2.88 12.88 -7.89
N TRP A 81 -3.71 13.87 -7.60
CA TRP A 81 -4.28 14.03 -6.26
C TRP A 81 -5.20 12.89 -5.87
N TRP A 82 -5.96 12.38 -6.83
CA TRP A 82 -6.83 11.25 -6.60
C TRP A 82 -6.02 9.98 -6.31
N THR A 83 -4.97 9.72 -7.11
CA THR A 83 -4.07 8.59 -6.90
C THR A 83 -3.40 8.66 -5.52
N ALA A 84 -2.88 9.83 -5.15
CA ALA A 84 -2.27 10.05 -3.83
C ALA A 84 -3.27 9.83 -2.69
N ALA A 85 -4.52 10.31 -2.85
CA ALA A 85 -5.57 10.12 -1.86
C ALA A 85 -5.94 8.64 -1.68
N VAL A 86 -6.14 7.89 -2.77
CA VAL A 86 -6.43 6.45 -2.70
C VAL A 86 -5.26 5.67 -2.11
N PHE A 87 -4.03 6.02 -2.49
CA PHE A 87 -2.81 5.44 -1.95
C PHE A 87 -2.74 5.61 -0.44
N LEU A 88 -2.85 6.85 0.06
CA LEU A 88 -2.75 7.15 1.49
C LEU A 88 -3.94 6.59 2.29
N PHE A 89 -5.17 6.70 1.75
CA PHE A 89 -6.36 6.16 2.39
C PHE A 89 -6.26 4.64 2.54
N GLY A 90 -5.86 3.94 1.47
CA GLY A 90 -5.70 2.49 1.48
C GLY A 90 -4.58 2.03 2.40
N HIS A 91 -3.44 2.73 2.38
CA HIS A 91 -2.32 2.50 3.29
C HIS A 91 -2.75 2.63 4.76
N ALA A 92 -3.26 3.80 5.14
CA ALA A 92 -3.64 4.06 6.53
C ALA A 92 -4.77 3.14 7.01
N SER A 93 -5.79 2.90 6.18
CA SER A 93 -6.91 2.03 6.56
C SER A 93 -6.48 0.57 6.73
N ALA A 94 -5.63 0.05 5.84
CA ALA A 94 -5.09 -1.30 5.97
C ALA A 94 -4.23 -1.44 7.23
N THR A 95 -3.36 -0.47 7.50
CA THR A 95 -2.57 -0.41 8.72
C THR A 95 -3.45 -0.42 9.97
N LEU A 96 -4.52 0.40 10.00
CA LEU A 96 -5.43 0.46 11.15
C LEU A 96 -6.21 -0.85 11.35
N LEU A 97 -6.57 -1.55 10.26
CA LEU A 97 -7.20 -2.87 10.35
C LEU A 97 -6.23 -3.91 10.92
N VAL A 98 -4.98 -3.95 10.44
CA VAL A 98 -3.93 -4.82 10.97
C VAL A 98 -3.67 -4.52 12.44
N TYR A 99 -3.52 -3.25 12.79
CA TYR A 99 -3.36 -2.79 14.16
C TYR A 99 -4.52 -3.25 15.04
N GLY A 100 -5.77 -3.06 14.61
CA GLY A 100 -6.95 -3.51 15.37
C GLY A 100 -6.96 -5.01 15.63
N GLY A 101 -6.52 -5.82 14.65
CA GLY A 101 -6.37 -7.27 14.81
C GLY A 101 -5.24 -7.69 15.76
N LEU A 102 -4.17 -6.91 15.83
CA LEU A 102 -2.99 -7.21 16.64
C LEU A 102 -2.91 -6.47 17.97
N HIS A 103 -3.74 -5.45 18.21
CA HIS A 103 -3.59 -4.53 19.34
C HIS A 103 -3.51 -5.24 20.70
N ARG A 104 -4.24 -6.36 20.85
CA ARG A 104 -4.27 -7.18 22.07
C ARG A 104 -3.23 -8.30 22.12
N THR A 105 -2.37 -8.42 21.12
CA THR A 105 -1.31 -9.43 21.15
C THR A 105 -0.32 -9.12 22.27
N THR A 106 0.09 -10.17 22.98
CA THR A 106 1.13 -10.11 24.03
C THR A 106 2.50 -10.50 23.49
N ASP A 107 2.59 -10.97 22.24
CA ASP A 107 3.87 -11.34 21.64
C ASP A 107 4.70 -10.09 21.30
N SER A 108 5.75 -9.87 22.08
CA SER A 108 6.62 -8.71 21.92
C SER A 108 7.37 -8.66 20.59
N ALA A 109 7.59 -9.81 19.93
CA ALA A 109 8.21 -9.85 18.61
C ALA A 109 7.25 -9.28 17.56
N THR A 110 6.00 -9.77 17.52
CA THR A 110 4.95 -9.25 16.65
C THR A 110 4.65 -7.77 16.90
N ARG A 111 4.63 -7.33 18.16
CA ARG A 111 4.32 -5.93 18.51
C ARG A 111 5.34 -4.92 17.98
N ARG A 112 6.62 -5.30 17.94
CA ARG A 112 7.75 -4.45 17.52
C ARG A 112 8.20 -4.72 16.08
N ALA A 113 7.61 -5.70 15.41
CA ALA A 113 7.96 -6.04 14.04
C ALA A 113 7.78 -4.82 13.13
N LEU A 114 8.77 -4.58 12.27
CA LEU A 114 8.75 -3.44 11.36
C LEU A 114 7.61 -3.61 10.35
N ASP A 115 6.78 -2.58 10.28
CA ASP A 115 5.76 -2.36 9.27
C ASP A 115 6.04 -1.00 8.63
N VAL A 116 6.79 -1.02 7.52
CA VAL A 116 7.12 0.14 6.69
C VAL A 116 7.08 -0.28 5.22
N GLY A 117 6.83 0.68 4.35
CA GLY A 117 6.94 0.52 2.92
C GLY A 117 5.72 0.98 2.15
N THR A 118 5.85 0.88 0.83
CA THR A 118 4.86 1.38 -0.13
C THR A 118 3.71 0.40 -0.40
N SER A 119 3.80 -0.80 0.16
CA SER A 119 3.08 -1.98 -0.33
C SER A 119 1.57 -1.95 -0.06
N TYR A 120 1.10 -1.37 1.06
CA TYR A 120 -0.34 -1.24 1.30
C TYR A 120 -0.95 -0.22 0.36
N GLY A 121 -0.38 0.98 0.25
CA GLY A 121 -0.86 1.98 -0.71
C GLY A 121 -0.82 1.48 -2.15
N PHE A 122 0.23 0.74 -2.54
CA PHE A 122 0.34 0.09 -3.86
C PHE A 122 -0.83 -0.87 -4.11
N ASN A 123 -1.09 -1.80 -3.18
CA ASN A 123 -2.17 -2.78 -3.31
C ASN A 123 -3.55 -2.12 -3.36
N ALA A 124 -3.76 -1.04 -2.61
CA ALA A 124 -5.00 -0.27 -2.65
C ALA A 124 -5.22 0.40 -4.02
N VAL A 125 -4.20 1.05 -4.59
CA VAL A 125 -4.28 1.63 -5.94
C VAL A 125 -4.50 0.54 -6.99
N LEU A 126 -3.77 -0.58 -6.90
CA LEU A 126 -3.92 -1.71 -7.81
C LEU A 126 -5.35 -2.29 -7.78
N GLY A 127 -5.93 -2.50 -6.59
CA GLY A 127 -7.31 -2.95 -6.45
C GLY A 127 -8.30 -1.97 -7.04
N THR A 128 -8.04 -0.66 -6.87
CA THR A 128 -8.92 0.39 -7.37
C THR A 128 -8.90 0.48 -8.90
N LEU A 129 -7.73 0.29 -9.52
CA LEU A 129 -7.57 0.27 -10.97
C LEU A 129 -8.39 -0.80 -11.69
N THR A 130 -8.88 -1.82 -10.98
CA THR A 130 -9.83 -2.77 -11.59
C THR A 130 -11.10 -2.09 -12.13
N SER A 131 -11.44 -0.88 -11.66
CA SER A 131 -12.57 -0.10 -12.17
C SER A 131 -12.36 0.46 -13.58
N THR A 132 -11.11 0.57 -14.06
CA THR A 132 -10.80 1.00 -15.43
C THR A 132 -11.03 -0.10 -16.46
N LEU A 133 -11.10 -1.37 -16.01
CA LEU A 133 -11.37 -2.51 -16.88
C LEU A 133 -12.80 -2.48 -17.42
N PRO A 134 -13.03 -3.02 -18.63
CA PRO A 134 -14.37 -3.13 -19.20
C PRO A 134 -15.36 -3.80 -18.24
N ARG A 135 -16.57 -3.22 -18.10
CA ARG A 135 -17.63 -3.80 -17.27
C ARG A 135 -17.96 -5.20 -17.78
N GLY A 136 -18.05 -6.17 -16.88
CA GLY A 136 -18.40 -7.55 -17.20
C GLY A 136 -17.43 -8.58 -16.61
N PRO A 137 -17.36 -9.80 -17.19
CA PRO A 137 -16.68 -10.94 -16.59
C PRO A 137 -15.17 -10.73 -16.43
N VAL A 138 -14.52 -10.01 -17.35
CA VAL A 138 -13.07 -9.74 -17.30
C VAL A 138 -12.69 -8.98 -16.03
N ARG A 139 -13.44 -7.94 -15.69
CA ARG A 139 -13.20 -7.15 -14.48
C ARG A 139 -13.46 -7.94 -13.21
N THR A 140 -14.55 -8.70 -13.18
CA THR A 140 -14.86 -9.58 -12.04
C THR A 140 -13.77 -10.62 -11.86
N ALA A 141 -13.31 -11.26 -12.94
CA ALA A 141 -12.21 -12.21 -12.92
C ALA A 141 -10.90 -11.56 -12.44
N ALA A 142 -10.59 -10.33 -12.87
CA ALA A 142 -9.42 -9.60 -12.39
C ALA A 142 -9.49 -9.31 -10.88
N ARG A 143 -10.63 -8.86 -10.37
CA ARG A 143 -10.85 -8.63 -8.92
C ARG A 143 -10.66 -9.91 -8.12
N ILE A 144 -11.31 -11.00 -8.54
CA ILE A 144 -11.21 -12.31 -7.88
C ILE A 144 -9.77 -12.83 -7.95
N GLY A 145 -9.14 -12.75 -9.13
CA GLY A 145 -7.77 -13.21 -9.33
C GLY A 145 -6.76 -12.46 -8.46
N LEU A 146 -6.85 -11.13 -8.41
CA LEU A 146 -6.00 -10.32 -7.54
C LEU A 146 -6.21 -10.66 -6.06
N LEU A 147 -7.47 -10.77 -5.60
CA LEU A 147 -7.78 -11.13 -4.21
C LEU A 147 -7.29 -12.55 -3.88
N ALA A 148 -7.43 -13.50 -4.79
CA ALA A 148 -6.92 -14.87 -4.60
C ALA A 148 -5.38 -14.89 -4.51
N LEU A 149 -4.70 -14.12 -5.36
CA LEU A 149 -3.24 -13.97 -5.31
C LEU A 149 -2.78 -13.36 -3.98
N ALA A 150 -3.47 -12.33 -3.49
CA ALA A 150 -3.17 -11.71 -2.19
C ALA A 150 -3.55 -12.59 -0.99
N ALA A 151 -4.56 -13.46 -1.12
CA ALA A 151 -4.94 -14.40 -0.08
C ALA A 151 -3.97 -15.59 0.03
N ALA A 152 -3.29 -15.96 -1.05
CA ALA A 152 -2.41 -17.14 -1.07
C ALA A 152 -1.30 -17.11 0.01
N PRO A 153 -0.57 -16.00 0.26
CA PRO A 153 0.38 -15.91 1.37
C PRO A 153 -0.26 -16.05 2.75
N VAL A 154 -1.45 -15.47 2.96
CA VAL A 154 -2.20 -15.52 4.23
C VAL A 154 -2.61 -16.94 4.61
N LEU A 155 -2.75 -17.83 3.63
CA LEU A 155 -3.11 -19.23 3.82
C LEU A 155 -1.90 -20.15 4.07
N LYS A 156 -0.67 -19.66 3.85
CA LYS A 156 0.55 -20.45 4.08
C LYS A 156 0.91 -20.53 5.56
N ARG A 157 1.57 -21.63 5.95
CA ARG A 157 2.26 -21.72 7.24
C ARG A 157 3.43 -20.73 7.23
N GLY A 158 3.57 -19.94 8.29
CA GLY A 158 4.58 -18.87 8.38
C GLY A 158 4.13 -17.51 7.85
N ARG A 159 2.83 -17.33 7.61
CA ARG A 159 2.25 -16.01 7.29
C ARG A 159 2.66 -14.95 8.31
N THR A 160 2.81 -13.73 7.80
CA THR A 160 3.08 -12.53 8.57
C THR A 160 1.79 -11.70 8.69
N PHE A 161 1.77 -10.73 9.60
CA PHE A 161 0.67 -9.76 9.63
C PHE A 161 0.65 -8.87 8.39
N THR A 162 1.81 -8.68 7.75
CA THR A 162 1.96 -7.91 6.51
C THR A 162 1.19 -8.56 5.36
N ASP A 163 1.14 -9.89 5.30
CA ASP A 163 0.32 -10.62 4.32
C ASP A 163 -1.18 -10.27 4.48
N ALA A 164 -1.65 -10.17 5.72
CA ALA A 164 -3.03 -9.74 6.01
C ALA A 164 -3.23 -8.27 5.65
N GLY A 165 -2.22 -7.41 5.85
CA GLY A 165 -2.21 -6.02 5.43
C GLY A 165 -2.31 -5.85 3.91
N HIS A 166 -1.55 -6.63 3.13
CA HIS A 166 -1.65 -6.63 1.66
C HIS A 166 -3.04 -7.01 1.18
N LEU A 167 -3.61 -8.08 1.74
CA LEU A 167 -4.96 -8.52 1.41
C LEU A 167 -6.01 -7.46 1.79
N ALA A 168 -5.90 -6.86 2.98
CA ALA A 168 -6.80 -5.81 3.44
C ALA A 168 -6.73 -4.58 2.53
N ALA A 169 -5.52 -4.11 2.21
CA ALA A 169 -5.30 -2.96 1.34
C ALA A 169 -5.87 -3.18 -0.06
N LEU A 170 -5.63 -4.36 -0.64
CA LEU A 170 -6.19 -4.73 -1.93
C LEU A 170 -7.73 -4.79 -1.89
N GLY A 171 -8.29 -5.38 -0.83
CA GLY A 171 -9.74 -5.45 -0.60
C GLY A 171 -10.37 -4.06 -0.49
N ILE A 172 -9.73 -3.13 0.24
CA ILE A 172 -10.15 -1.72 0.30
C ILE A 172 -10.14 -1.10 -1.10
N GLY A 173 -9.07 -1.31 -1.88
CA GLY A 173 -8.98 -0.83 -3.25
C GLY A 173 -10.09 -1.37 -4.15
N VAL A 174 -10.39 -2.67 -4.07
CA VAL A 174 -11.54 -3.27 -4.77
C VAL A 174 -12.86 -2.66 -4.30
N GLY A 175 -13.01 -2.36 -3.00
CA GLY A 175 -14.16 -1.63 -2.46
C GLY A 175 -14.32 -0.24 -3.08
N VAL A 176 -13.23 0.53 -3.21
CA VAL A 176 -13.24 1.82 -3.92
C VAL A 176 -13.60 1.63 -5.39
N SER A 177 -13.06 0.61 -6.05
CA SER A 177 -13.41 0.25 -7.43
C SER A 177 -14.91 -0.03 -7.61
N LEU A 178 -15.54 -0.69 -6.63
CA LEU A 178 -16.98 -0.93 -6.61
C LEU A 178 -17.78 0.36 -6.35
N ALA A 179 -17.31 1.22 -5.46
CA ALA A 179 -17.95 2.51 -5.21
C ALA A 179 -17.94 3.40 -6.46
N LEU A 180 -16.81 3.45 -7.18
CA LEU A 180 -16.69 4.14 -8.47
C LEU A 180 -17.64 3.58 -9.54
N ASP A 181 -17.93 2.27 -9.49
CA ASP A 181 -18.89 1.64 -10.39
C ASP A 181 -20.34 2.08 -10.11
N CYS A 182 -20.67 2.34 -8.84
CA CYS A 182 -22.00 2.73 -8.39
C CYS A 182 -22.28 4.23 -8.52
N LEU A 183 -21.24 5.07 -8.61
CA LEU A 183 -21.43 6.50 -8.82
C LEU A 183 -22.00 6.76 -10.23
N PRO A 184 -23.14 7.48 -10.36
CA PRO A 184 -23.68 7.86 -11.66
C PRO A 184 -22.63 8.69 -12.40
N GLY A 185 -22.17 8.20 -13.55
CA GLY A 185 -21.13 8.90 -14.29
C GLY A 185 -21.61 10.27 -14.77
N THR A 186 -21.07 11.35 -14.20
CA THR A 186 -20.88 12.58 -14.97
C THR A 186 -20.01 12.18 -16.16
N LYS A 187 -20.61 12.19 -17.35
CA LYS A 187 -19.96 11.84 -18.62
C LYS A 187 -18.64 12.60 -18.76
N HIS A 188 -17.52 12.02 -18.35
CA HIS A 188 -16.23 12.45 -18.86
C HIS A 188 -16.16 11.95 -20.29
N ARG A 189 -16.35 12.91 -21.20
CA ARG A 189 -16.17 12.81 -22.64
C ARG A 189 -14.89 12.04 -22.92
N LYS A 190 -15.02 10.79 -23.38
CA LYS A 190 -13.94 10.11 -24.10
C LYS A 190 -13.67 10.97 -25.32
N ILE A 191 -12.52 11.63 -25.35
CA ILE A 191 -12.06 12.36 -26.52
C ILE A 191 -11.74 11.29 -27.56
N THR A 192 -12.49 11.35 -28.66
CA THR A 192 -12.29 10.63 -29.93
C THR A 192 -10.93 10.93 -30.54
#